data_AF-A0A847HZL2-F1
#
_entry.id   AF-A0A847HZL2-F1
#
_cell.length_a   1.000
_cell.length_b   1.000
_cell.length_c   1.000
_cell.angle_alpha   90.00
_cell.angle_beta   90.00
_cell.angle_gamma   90.00
#
_symmetry.space_group_name_H-M   'P 1'
#
loop_
_entity.id
_entity.type
_entity.pdbx_description
1 polymer ?
#
loop_
_entity_poly.entity_id
_entity_poly.type
_entity_poly.pdbx_seq_one_letter_code
_entity_poly.pdbx_strand_id
1 'polypeptide(L)'
;MRRIVTMLAVGMAVLAAAGQPPEQAEDRSEWRIQNHVRRLFRALGSLSDWDTHSAYITSAMEKTYERNGWTSEPDRFAMEMMRQVDQVPPWRPNERFDIAARLLAERYALDDEQQRIMRETMIQESNDLFVRHSGRIMQYSVEAIQTRAAGEPFTPEQVARWAQLAEPVFLDSRERINAAAQEFASHLRPEQAEALLYDVEAANRRMDDLYVQSQRWAEGDWDPLDWGLEEDPIQIGAGLAQGPAEEGGAAGRAERAGRQAAEPEAVETERGPVRATSQPVSEDAWAGYVRRFIAKYKLNGAQQERAWRIYRDVTARANAQRGRYGQQIEAAVRRAAARQDEKSQKGVTELEKRLDRQLNQLYMLLKARLDKLPTRQQRAEAEPTELEPSRSVPAPVDPMPHDGP
;
A
#
# COMPACT_ATOMS: atom_id res chain seq x y z
N MET A 1 3.64 -11.67 16.36
CA MET A 1 2.58 -10.72 16.76
C MET A 1 2.84 -9.29 16.25
N ARG A 2 3.48 -9.10 15.07
CA ARG A 2 3.77 -7.76 14.51
C ARG A 2 3.07 -7.45 13.18
N ARG A 3 2.21 -8.37 12.75
CA ARG A 3 0.87 -7.94 12.35
C ARG A 3 0.01 -7.90 13.62
N ILE A 4 0.01 -6.76 14.31
CA ILE A 4 -1.21 -6.30 15.01
C ILE A 4 -1.68 -5.01 14.37
N VAL A 5 -0.80 -4.08 13.96
CA VAL A 5 -1.20 -2.97 13.07
C VAL A 5 -1.71 -3.50 11.71
N THR A 6 -1.05 -4.51 11.12
CA THR A 6 -1.61 -5.18 9.93
C THR A 6 -2.67 -6.24 10.28
N MET A 7 -2.73 -6.81 11.51
CA MET A 7 -3.93 -7.51 12.01
C MET A 7 -4.89 -6.55 12.73
N LEU A 8 -4.98 -5.30 12.26
CA LEU A 8 -6.00 -4.33 12.65
C LEU A 8 -6.75 -3.96 11.38
N ALA A 9 -6.03 -3.52 10.34
CA ALA A 9 -6.57 -3.43 8.98
C ALA A 9 -7.03 -4.81 8.44
N VAL A 10 -6.21 -5.86 8.58
CA VAL A 10 -6.61 -7.25 8.26
C VAL A 10 -7.24 -7.95 9.48
N GLY A 11 -7.13 -7.38 10.68
CA GLY A 11 -7.81 -7.93 11.86
C GLY A 11 -9.31 -7.79 11.75
N MET A 12 -9.77 -6.55 11.52
CA MET A 12 -11.18 -6.24 11.27
C MET A 12 -11.75 -7.12 10.14
N ALA A 13 -10.95 -7.35 9.08
CA ALA A 13 -11.21 -8.32 8.02
C ALA A 13 -11.46 -9.76 8.53
N VAL A 14 -10.51 -10.32 9.28
CA VAL A 14 -10.58 -11.69 9.83
C VAL A 14 -11.76 -11.88 10.80
N LEU A 15 -12.17 -10.80 11.43
CA LEU A 15 -12.96 -10.83 12.65
C LEU A 15 -14.46 -10.59 12.37
N ALA A 16 -14.81 -9.67 11.47
CA ALA A 16 -16.20 -9.47 11.06
C ALA A 16 -16.84 -10.74 10.45
N ALA A 17 -16.05 -11.51 9.68
CA ALA A 17 -16.51 -12.75 9.03
C ALA A 17 -16.81 -13.90 10.02
N ALA A 18 -16.34 -13.82 11.27
CA ALA A 18 -16.58 -14.84 12.29
C ALA A 18 -17.85 -14.58 13.13
N GLY A 19 -18.49 -13.41 12.96
CA GLY A 19 -19.62 -12.96 13.79
C GLY A 19 -21.01 -13.40 13.33
N GLN A 20 -21.17 -13.85 12.08
CA GLN A 20 -22.46 -14.32 11.56
C GLN A 20 -22.58 -15.86 11.68
N PRO A 21 -23.66 -16.39 12.29
CA PRO A 21 -23.94 -17.82 12.25
C PRO A 21 -24.31 -18.21 10.81
N PRO A 22 -23.76 -19.31 10.26
CA PRO A 22 -24.04 -19.72 8.89
C PRO A 22 -25.47 -20.25 8.76
N GLU A 23 -26.34 -19.52 8.06
CA GLU A 23 -27.58 -20.09 7.54
C GLU A 23 -27.24 -21.04 6.38
N GLN A 24 -27.19 -22.34 6.70
CA GLN A 24 -27.16 -23.46 5.74
C GLN A 24 -25.92 -23.57 4.84
N ALA A 25 -24.73 -23.70 5.45
CA ALA A 25 -23.49 -23.97 4.72
C ALA A 25 -23.24 -25.48 4.47
N GLU A 26 -23.39 -25.95 3.23
CA GLU A 26 -22.92 -27.27 2.79
C GLU A 26 -21.43 -27.29 2.37
N ASP A 27 -20.76 -26.14 2.27
CA ASP A 27 -19.39 -26.07 1.76
C ASP A 27 -18.32 -26.47 2.80
N ARG A 28 -17.46 -27.42 2.40
CA ARG A 28 -16.26 -27.87 3.13
C ARG A 28 -15.20 -26.77 3.28
N SER A 29 -15.32 -25.63 2.61
CA SER A 29 -14.46 -24.46 2.82
C SER A 29 -14.72 -23.80 4.18
N GLU A 30 -15.98 -23.54 4.53
CA GLU A 30 -16.38 -22.84 5.75
C GLU A 30 -16.01 -23.61 7.02
N TRP A 31 -16.30 -24.91 7.06
CA TRP A 31 -15.93 -25.77 8.19
C TRP A 31 -14.42 -25.73 8.49
N ARG A 32 -13.58 -25.63 7.45
CA ARG A 32 -12.13 -25.45 7.62
C ARG A 32 -11.83 -24.09 8.22
N ILE A 33 -12.40 -22.99 7.71
CA ILE A 33 -12.20 -21.64 8.25
C ILE A 33 -12.60 -21.57 9.73
N GLN A 34 -13.81 -22.04 10.08
CA GLN A 34 -14.31 -22.05 11.46
C GLN A 34 -13.38 -22.80 12.42
N ASN A 35 -12.81 -23.94 12.01
CA ASN A 35 -11.86 -24.68 12.84
C ASN A 35 -10.50 -23.97 13.00
N HIS A 36 -10.03 -23.26 11.97
CA HIS A 36 -8.83 -22.42 12.09
C HIS A 36 -9.07 -21.24 13.05
N VAL A 37 -10.22 -20.56 12.92
CA VAL A 37 -10.64 -19.48 13.83
C VAL A 37 -10.77 -19.97 15.27
N ARG A 38 -11.42 -21.12 15.52
CA ARG A 38 -11.51 -21.72 16.87
C ARG A 38 -10.13 -22.09 17.45
N ARG A 39 -9.21 -22.63 16.63
CA ARG A 39 -7.83 -22.92 17.04
C ARG A 39 -7.07 -21.63 17.36
N LEU A 40 -7.24 -20.59 16.55
CA LEU A 40 -6.65 -19.26 16.75
C LEU A 40 -7.12 -18.65 18.07
N PHE A 41 -8.43 -18.61 18.32
CA PHE A 41 -8.98 -18.07 19.57
C PHE A 41 -8.55 -18.87 20.81
N ARG A 42 -8.45 -20.20 20.73
CA ARG A 42 -7.91 -21.00 21.84
C ARG A 42 -6.44 -20.69 22.13
N ALA A 43 -5.64 -20.47 21.08
CA ALA A 43 -4.24 -20.08 21.25
C ALA A 43 -4.10 -18.64 21.79
N LEU A 44 -4.94 -17.71 21.33
CA LEU A 44 -5.00 -16.34 21.85
C LEU A 44 -5.42 -16.30 23.32
N GLY A 45 -6.42 -17.10 23.72
CA GLY A 45 -6.86 -17.24 25.12
C GLY A 45 -5.88 -18.01 26.01
N SER A 46 -4.77 -18.53 25.46
CA SER A 46 -3.65 -19.09 26.23
C SER A 46 -2.46 -18.13 26.38
N LEU A 47 -2.52 -16.97 25.71
CA LEU A 47 -1.64 -15.86 26.06
C LEU A 47 -2.05 -15.30 27.42
N SER A 48 -1.18 -14.51 28.06
CA SER A 48 -1.53 -13.82 29.31
C SER A 48 -2.71 -12.85 29.12
N ASP A 49 -3.15 -12.26 30.23
CA ASP A 49 -4.16 -11.21 30.25
C ASP A 49 -4.03 -10.21 29.08
N TRP A 50 -5.16 -9.89 28.44
CA TRP A 50 -5.17 -9.08 27.22
C TRP A 50 -4.78 -7.63 27.49
N ASP A 51 -5.14 -7.07 28.65
CA ASP A 51 -4.82 -5.67 28.97
C ASP A 51 -3.30 -5.49 28.99
N THR A 52 -2.58 -6.45 29.57
CA THR A 52 -1.10 -6.53 29.53
C THR A 52 -0.55 -6.57 28.09
N HIS A 53 -1.11 -7.39 27.20
CA HIS A 53 -0.67 -7.41 25.79
C HIS A 53 -1.01 -6.12 25.04
N SER A 54 -2.21 -5.57 25.23
CA SER A 54 -2.65 -4.32 24.59
C SER A 54 -1.78 -3.13 24.98
N ALA A 55 -1.28 -3.09 26.21
CA ALA A 55 -0.31 -2.09 26.67
C ALA A 55 1.02 -2.18 25.89
N TYR A 56 1.59 -3.39 25.74
CA TYR A 56 2.81 -3.57 24.94
C TYR A 56 2.62 -3.22 23.47
N ILE A 57 1.47 -3.60 22.89
CA ILE A 57 1.11 -3.26 21.50
C ILE A 57 1.00 -1.73 21.34
N THR A 58 0.36 -1.05 22.29
CA THR A 58 0.18 0.41 22.27
C THR A 58 1.53 1.14 22.36
N SER A 59 2.39 0.79 23.33
CA SER A 59 3.75 1.37 23.44
C SER A 59 4.55 1.16 22.14
N ALA A 60 4.51 -0.06 21.58
CA ALA A 60 5.21 -0.35 20.33
C ALA A 60 4.69 0.50 19.15
N MET A 61 3.37 0.71 19.04
CA MET A 61 2.77 1.57 18.02
C MET A 61 3.17 3.04 18.18
N GLU A 62 3.09 3.58 19.40
CA GLU A 62 3.43 4.99 19.70
C GLU A 62 4.86 5.30 19.28
N LYS A 63 5.81 4.41 19.58
CA LYS A 63 7.21 4.54 19.19
C LYS A 63 7.45 4.39 17.69
N THR A 64 6.71 3.51 17.01
CA THR A 64 6.73 3.47 15.54
C THR A 64 6.22 4.78 14.93
N TYR A 65 5.17 5.39 15.50
CA TYR A 65 4.67 6.69 15.06
C TYR A 65 5.69 7.81 15.28
N GLU A 66 6.32 7.85 16.47
CA GLU A 66 7.35 8.82 16.82
C GLU A 66 8.55 8.75 15.86
N ARG A 67 9.13 7.56 15.68
CA ARG A 67 10.34 7.38 14.86
C ARG A 67 10.14 7.66 13.38
N ASN A 68 8.95 7.40 12.84
CA ASN A 68 8.62 7.76 11.46
C ASN A 68 8.14 9.22 11.31
N GLY A 69 8.04 9.98 12.41
CA GLY A 69 7.59 11.38 12.40
C GLY A 69 6.11 11.55 12.02
N TRP A 70 5.30 10.49 12.13
CA TRP A 70 3.87 10.48 11.82
C TRP A 70 3.09 11.29 12.88
N THR A 71 3.12 12.60 12.72
CA THR A 71 2.70 13.59 13.72
C THR A 71 1.59 14.52 13.22
N SER A 72 1.12 14.34 11.98
CA SER A 72 0.02 15.11 11.40
C SER A 72 -1.30 14.80 12.09
N GLU A 73 -2.30 15.65 11.91
CA GLU A 73 -3.61 15.46 12.54
C GLU A 73 -4.26 14.09 12.17
N PRO A 74 -4.22 13.62 10.91
CA PRO A 74 -4.67 12.27 10.54
C PRO A 74 -3.84 11.13 11.15
N ASP A 75 -2.56 11.37 11.45
CA ASP A 75 -1.72 10.38 12.14
C ASP A 75 -2.18 10.22 13.60
N ARG A 76 -2.42 11.34 14.28
CA ARG A 76 -2.89 11.34 15.67
C ARG A 76 -4.26 10.68 15.81
N PHE A 77 -5.19 10.97 14.90
CA PHE A 77 -6.48 10.28 14.87
C PHE A 77 -6.32 8.77 14.63
N ALA A 78 -5.48 8.36 13.67
CA ALA A 78 -5.24 6.94 13.42
C ALA A 78 -4.61 6.23 14.63
N MET A 79 -3.69 6.88 15.34
CA MET A 79 -3.10 6.35 16.57
C MET A 79 -4.14 6.20 17.69
N GLU A 80 -4.97 7.22 17.93
CA GLU A 80 -6.04 7.17 18.93
C GLU A 80 -7.10 6.10 18.60
N MET A 81 -7.46 5.96 17.32
CA MET A 81 -8.37 4.91 16.86
C MET A 81 -7.79 3.51 17.13
N MET A 82 -6.52 3.27 16.81
CA MET A 82 -5.89 1.98 17.12
C MET A 82 -5.81 1.75 18.63
N ARG A 83 -5.48 2.77 19.43
CA ARG A 83 -5.44 2.70 20.90
C ARG A 83 -6.79 2.29 21.51
N GLN A 84 -7.90 2.83 21.03
CA GLN A 84 -9.24 2.42 21.50
C GLN A 84 -9.63 1.02 21.00
N VAL A 85 -9.30 0.67 19.75
CA VAL A 85 -9.64 -0.66 19.18
C VAL A 85 -8.82 -1.79 19.81
N ASP A 86 -7.56 -1.55 20.20
CA ASP A 86 -6.70 -2.57 20.82
C ASP A 86 -7.00 -2.82 22.31
N GLN A 87 -7.69 -1.91 23.01
CA GLN A 87 -8.22 -2.18 24.36
C GLN A 87 -9.26 -3.32 24.34
N VAL A 88 -9.96 -3.52 23.22
CA VAL A 88 -10.93 -4.62 23.08
C VAL A 88 -10.22 -5.85 22.51
N PRO A 89 -10.31 -7.03 23.15
CA PRO A 89 -9.57 -8.21 22.70
C PRO A 89 -10.00 -8.70 21.31
N PRO A 90 -9.10 -9.34 20.53
CA PRO A 90 -9.34 -9.71 19.14
C PRO A 90 -10.45 -10.76 18.97
N TRP A 91 -10.86 -11.47 20.02
CA TRP A 91 -12.02 -12.37 19.97
C TRP A 91 -13.37 -11.67 20.21
N ARG A 92 -13.40 -10.34 20.33
CA ARG A 92 -14.62 -9.50 20.36
C ARG A 92 -14.72 -8.68 19.06
N PRO A 93 -14.96 -9.34 17.91
CA PRO A 93 -14.85 -8.76 16.57
C PRO A 93 -15.74 -7.53 16.37
N ASN A 94 -17.02 -7.67 16.76
CA ASN A 94 -18.05 -6.68 16.50
C ASN A 94 -17.82 -5.38 17.27
N GLU A 95 -17.31 -5.48 18.51
CA GLU A 95 -17.07 -4.32 19.36
C GLU A 95 -15.81 -3.53 18.93
N ARG A 96 -14.75 -4.22 18.50
CA ARG A 96 -13.60 -3.59 17.81
C ARG A 96 -14.08 -2.81 16.59
N PHE A 97 -15.01 -3.39 15.85
CA PHE A 97 -15.64 -2.74 14.70
C PHE A 97 -16.51 -1.54 15.10
N ASP A 98 -17.38 -1.69 16.10
CA ASP A 98 -18.28 -0.64 16.58
C ASP A 98 -17.51 0.59 17.09
N ILE A 99 -16.38 0.39 17.78
CA ILE A 99 -15.48 1.46 18.19
C ILE A 99 -14.90 2.21 16.98
N ALA A 100 -14.34 1.50 16.00
CA ALA A 100 -13.77 2.12 14.81
C ALA A 100 -14.84 2.87 13.99
N ALA A 101 -16.01 2.26 13.78
CA ALA A 101 -17.12 2.88 13.07
C ALA A 101 -17.62 4.14 13.78
N ARG A 102 -17.77 4.11 15.11
CA ARG A 102 -18.14 5.29 15.91
C ARG A 102 -17.11 6.42 15.77
N LEU A 103 -15.81 6.12 15.88
CA LEU A 103 -14.76 7.13 15.78
C LEU A 103 -14.67 7.78 14.39
N LEU A 104 -14.90 7.00 13.32
CA LEU A 104 -14.99 7.53 11.96
C LEU A 104 -16.27 8.37 11.76
N ALA A 105 -17.40 7.93 12.34
CA ALA A 105 -18.65 8.68 12.33
C ALA A 105 -18.52 10.05 13.01
N GLU A 106 -17.90 10.08 14.20
CA GLU A 106 -17.57 11.29 14.95
C GLU A 106 -16.63 12.21 14.15
N ARG A 107 -15.54 11.66 13.58
CA ARG A 107 -14.54 12.42 12.82
C ARG A 107 -15.10 13.14 11.61
N TYR A 108 -15.94 12.47 10.82
CA TYR A 108 -16.51 13.05 9.60
C TYR A 108 -17.90 13.65 9.82
N ALA A 109 -18.39 13.72 11.06
CA ALA A 109 -19.74 14.16 11.40
C ALA A 109 -20.81 13.51 10.50
N LEU A 110 -20.77 12.18 10.39
CA LEU A 110 -21.64 11.39 9.53
C LEU A 110 -23.07 11.34 10.07
N ASP A 111 -24.07 11.52 9.20
CA ASP A 111 -25.46 11.21 9.52
C ASP A 111 -25.72 9.68 9.56
N ASP A 112 -26.89 9.27 10.06
CA ASP A 112 -27.23 7.87 10.29
C ASP A 112 -27.13 7.00 9.01
N GLU A 113 -27.45 7.58 7.84
CA GLU A 113 -27.38 6.88 6.55
C GLU A 113 -25.94 6.76 6.06
N GLN A 114 -25.14 7.83 6.18
CA GLN A 114 -23.70 7.79 5.91
C GLN A 114 -22.98 6.79 6.83
N GLN A 115 -23.36 6.71 8.11
CA GLN A 115 -22.83 5.73 9.06
C GLN A 115 -23.20 4.30 8.66
N ARG A 116 -24.45 4.06 8.25
CA ARG A 116 -24.93 2.75 7.77
C ARG A 116 -24.16 2.29 6.54
N ILE A 117 -24.02 3.16 5.52
CA ILE A 117 -23.25 2.88 4.30
C ILE A 117 -21.80 2.56 4.66
N MET A 118 -21.13 3.42 5.44
CA MET A 118 -19.74 3.20 5.87
C MET A 118 -19.58 1.85 6.57
N ARG A 119 -20.50 1.52 7.49
CA ARG A 119 -20.51 0.25 8.23
C ARG A 119 -20.63 -0.95 7.30
N GLU A 120 -21.58 -0.92 6.37
CA GLU A 120 -21.80 -2.00 5.39
C GLU A 120 -20.57 -2.19 4.49
N THR A 121 -20.05 -1.11 3.89
CA THR A 121 -18.84 -1.16 3.06
C THR A 121 -17.63 -1.70 3.84
N MET A 122 -17.40 -1.22 5.07
CA MET A 122 -16.27 -1.69 5.89
C MET A 122 -16.40 -3.17 6.24
N ILE A 123 -17.60 -3.69 6.55
CA ILE A 123 -17.84 -5.11 6.83
C ILE A 123 -17.64 -5.95 5.55
N GLN A 124 -18.17 -5.51 4.42
CA GLN A 124 -18.08 -6.22 3.15
C GLN A 124 -16.62 -6.35 2.68
N GLU A 125 -15.88 -5.25 2.65
CA GLU A 125 -14.47 -5.23 2.25
C GLU A 125 -13.58 -6.02 3.22
N SER A 126 -13.90 -5.93 4.51
CA SER A 126 -13.31 -6.78 5.56
C SER A 126 -13.50 -8.27 5.25
N ASN A 127 -14.73 -8.70 5.00
CA ASN A 127 -15.05 -10.10 4.80
C ASN A 127 -14.43 -10.66 3.51
N ASP A 128 -14.50 -9.95 2.38
CA ASP A 128 -13.93 -10.40 1.09
C ASP A 128 -12.39 -10.50 1.16
N LEU A 129 -11.72 -9.50 1.74
CA LEU A 129 -10.27 -9.54 1.97
C LEU A 129 -9.88 -10.75 2.83
N PHE A 130 -10.63 -11.03 3.90
CA PHE A 130 -10.35 -12.19 4.75
C PHE A 130 -10.59 -13.50 4.02
N VAL A 131 -11.77 -13.71 3.42
CA VAL A 131 -12.11 -14.98 2.75
C VAL A 131 -11.02 -15.32 1.72
N ARG A 132 -10.62 -14.35 0.89
CA ARG A 132 -9.59 -14.52 -0.14
C ARG A 132 -8.21 -14.86 0.39
N HIS A 133 -7.80 -14.27 1.52
CA HIS A 133 -6.44 -14.43 2.06
C HIS A 133 -6.37 -15.33 3.31
N SER A 134 -7.50 -15.86 3.77
CA SER A 134 -7.68 -16.60 5.03
C SER A 134 -6.59 -17.67 5.27
N GLY A 135 -6.26 -18.47 4.26
CA GLY A 135 -5.19 -19.47 4.34
C GLY A 135 -3.81 -18.87 4.64
N ARG A 136 -3.43 -17.78 3.96
CA ARG A 136 -2.19 -17.04 4.26
C ARG A 136 -2.26 -16.43 5.66
N ILE A 137 -3.40 -15.80 5.98
CA ILE A 137 -3.62 -15.10 7.25
C ILE A 137 -3.46 -16.05 8.44
N MET A 138 -4.09 -17.22 8.38
CA MET A 138 -4.01 -18.21 9.44
C MET A 138 -2.60 -18.80 9.57
N GLN A 139 -1.88 -19.03 8.46
CA GLN A 139 -0.54 -19.62 8.47
C GLN A 139 0.43 -18.81 9.35
N TYR A 140 0.60 -17.52 9.07
CA TYR A 140 1.52 -16.68 9.86
C TYR A 140 0.96 -16.32 11.23
N SER A 141 -0.38 -16.23 11.39
CA SER A 141 -0.98 -15.81 12.66
C SER A 141 -0.79 -16.90 13.71
N VAL A 142 -1.03 -18.16 13.33
CA VAL A 142 -0.86 -19.31 14.21
C VAL A 142 0.62 -19.47 14.62
N GLU A 143 1.57 -19.43 13.68
CA GLU A 143 3.01 -19.48 14.00
C GLU A 143 3.40 -18.35 14.98
N ALA A 144 3.00 -17.11 14.66
CA ALA A 144 3.34 -15.93 15.46
C ALA A 144 2.67 -15.87 16.85
N ILE A 145 1.57 -16.61 17.07
CA ILE A 145 0.95 -16.78 18.40
C ILE A 145 1.59 -17.95 19.14
N GLN A 146 1.91 -19.05 18.46
CA GLN A 146 2.55 -20.22 19.07
C GLN A 146 3.93 -19.88 19.64
N THR A 147 4.77 -19.14 18.89
CA THR A 147 6.06 -18.64 19.37
C THR A 147 5.90 -17.74 20.60
N ARG A 148 4.84 -16.91 20.66
CA ARG A 148 4.55 -16.09 21.85
C ARG A 148 4.06 -16.89 23.05
N ALA A 149 3.20 -17.87 22.83
CA ALA A 149 2.72 -18.77 23.89
C ALA A 149 3.85 -19.65 24.46
N ALA A 150 4.88 -19.94 23.66
CA ALA A 150 6.11 -20.60 24.10
C ALA A 150 7.09 -19.66 24.86
N GLY A 151 6.83 -18.35 24.91
CA GLY A 151 7.76 -17.37 25.48
C GLY A 151 9.01 -17.12 24.62
N GLU A 152 8.98 -17.49 23.34
CA GLU A 152 10.10 -17.39 22.42
C GLU A 152 10.13 -16.02 21.70
N PRO A 153 11.33 -15.48 21.41
CA PRO A 153 11.47 -14.30 20.56
C PRO A 153 11.08 -14.62 19.11
N PHE A 154 10.90 -13.60 18.28
CA PHE A 154 10.80 -13.83 16.84
C PHE A 154 12.20 -13.90 16.21
N THR A 155 12.42 -14.85 15.30
CA THR A 155 13.67 -14.89 14.51
C THR A 155 13.53 -14.08 13.22
N PRO A 156 14.63 -13.54 12.66
CA PRO A 156 14.59 -12.85 11.36
C PRO A 156 13.99 -13.72 10.24
N GLU A 157 14.24 -15.04 10.25
CA GLU A 157 13.71 -15.96 9.24
C GLU A 157 12.21 -16.21 9.39
N GLN A 158 11.69 -16.26 10.63
CA GLN A 158 10.25 -16.29 10.88
C GLN A 158 9.60 -15.02 10.31
N VAL A 159 10.17 -13.86 10.65
CA VAL A 159 9.64 -12.57 10.21
C VAL A 159 9.74 -12.41 8.69
N ALA A 160 10.80 -12.89 8.05
CA ALA A 160 10.94 -12.88 6.59
C ALA A 160 9.85 -13.70 5.90
N ARG A 161 9.60 -14.93 6.36
CA ARG A 161 8.47 -15.75 5.87
C ARG A 161 7.14 -15.04 6.09
N TRP A 162 6.95 -14.40 7.24
CA TRP A 162 5.73 -13.67 7.53
C TRP A 162 5.56 -12.47 6.60
N ALA A 163 6.60 -11.68 6.33
CA ALA A 163 6.57 -10.54 5.42
C ALA A 163 6.20 -10.97 3.99
N GLN A 164 6.82 -12.04 3.47
CA GLN A 164 6.49 -12.63 2.16
C GLN A 164 5.03 -13.12 2.10
N LEU A 165 4.51 -13.73 3.17
CA LEU A 165 3.08 -14.09 3.28
C LEU A 165 2.15 -12.88 3.47
N ALA A 166 2.68 -11.71 3.87
CA ALA A 166 1.92 -10.47 4.10
C ALA A 166 1.63 -9.73 2.81
N GLU A 167 2.63 -9.65 1.93
CA GLU A 167 2.64 -8.75 0.78
C GLU A 167 1.34 -8.83 -0.05
N PRO A 168 0.80 -10.00 -0.45
CA PRO A 168 -0.43 -10.06 -1.22
C PRO A 168 -1.65 -9.52 -0.46
N VAL A 169 -1.71 -9.75 0.85
CA VAL A 169 -2.80 -9.30 1.72
C VAL A 169 -2.74 -7.79 1.92
N PHE A 170 -1.53 -7.26 2.11
CA PHE A 170 -1.26 -5.85 2.30
C PHE A 170 -1.58 -5.03 1.04
N LEU A 171 -1.17 -5.50 -0.13
CA LEU A 171 -1.42 -4.81 -1.41
C LEU A 171 -2.92 -4.79 -1.76
N ASP A 172 -3.63 -5.92 -1.62
CA ASP A 172 -5.09 -6.00 -1.83
C ASP A 172 -5.85 -5.13 -0.81
N SER A 173 -5.45 -5.16 0.47
CA SER A 173 -6.02 -4.27 1.51
C SER A 173 -5.87 -2.80 1.17
N ARG A 174 -4.69 -2.37 0.69
CA ARG A 174 -4.46 -0.98 0.27
C ARG A 174 -5.31 -0.60 -0.94
N GLU A 175 -5.40 -1.46 -1.96
CA GLU A 175 -6.23 -1.21 -3.15
C GLU A 175 -7.71 -1.02 -2.75
N ARG A 176 -8.22 -1.90 -1.88
CA ARG A 176 -9.59 -1.86 -1.34
C ARG A 176 -9.90 -0.64 -0.52
N ILE A 177 -9.04 -0.29 0.43
CA ILE A 177 -9.23 0.91 1.26
C ILE A 177 -9.31 2.17 0.39
N ASN A 178 -8.50 2.26 -0.67
CA ASN A 178 -8.56 3.37 -1.61
C ASN A 178 -9.84 3.36 -2.46
N ALA A 179 -10.25 2.20 -2.98
CA ALA A 179 -11.48 2.06 -3.75
C ALA A 179 -12.73 2.38 -2.92
N ALA A 180 -12.87 1.76 -1.75
CA ALA A 180 -13.96 1.97 -0.81
C ALA A 180 -14.05 3.41 -0.32
N ALA A 181 -12.91 4.08 -0.03
CA ALA A 181 -12.93 5.48 0.34
C ALA A 181 -13.33 6.40 -0.83
N GLN A 182 -12.94 6.08 -2.07
CA GLN A 182 -13.32 6.84 -3.25
C GLN A 182 -14.80 6.67 -3.60
N GLU A 183 -15.36 5.47 -3.39
CA GLU A 183 -16.79 5.20 -3.50
C GLU A 183 -17.58 5.92 -2.39
N PHE A 184 -17.17 5.73 -1.13
CA PHE A 184 -17.83 6.36 0.03
C PHE A 184 -17.81 7.89 -0.04
N ALA A 185 -16.74 8.49 -0.55
CA ALA A 185 -16.66 9.93 -0.80
C ALA A 185 -17.77 10.48 -1.74
N SER A 186 -18.42 9.65 -2.55
CA SER A 186 -19.57 10.07 -3.38
C SER A 186 -20.88 10.22 -2.58
N HIS A 187 -20.96 9.62 -1.39
CA HIS A 187 -22.09 9.75 -0.45
C HIS A 187 -21.86 10.86 0.59
N LEU A 188 -20.70 11.53 0.55
CA LEU A 188 -20.30 12.56 1.49
C LEU A 188 -20.54 13.97 0.96
N ARG A 189 -20.75 14.94 1.86
CA ARG A 189 -20.69 16.37 1.54
C ARG A 189 -19.25 16.73 1.11
N PRO A 190 -19.03 17.77 0.29
CA PRO A 190 -17.71 18.12 -0.23
C PRO A 190 -16.63 18.26 0.85
N GLU A 191 -16.97 18.84 2.00
CA GLU A 191 -16.06 19.05 3.13
C GLU A 191 -15.71 17.73 3.83
N GLN A 192 -16.68 16.84 4.00
CA GLN A 192 -16.48 15.49 4.55
C GLN A 192 -15.62 14.63 3.61
N ALA A 193 -15.87 14.72 2.29
CA ALA A 193 -15.10 14.02 1.27
C ALA A 193 -13.65 14.52 1.21
N GLU A 194 -13.41 15.84 1.35
CA GLU A 194 -12.05 16.40 1.42
C GLU A 194 -11.30 15.91 2.66
N ALA A 195 -11.95 15.88 3.83
CA ALA A 195 -11.35 15.34 5.06
C ALA A 195 -10.99 13.84 4.93
N LEU A 196 -11.93 13.01 4.45
CA LEU A 196 -11.71 11.58 4.21
C LEU A 196 -10.52 11.35 3.26
N LEU A 197 -10.47 12.07 2.14
CA LEU A 197 -9.39 11.90 1.14
C LEU A 197 -8.03 12.39 1.66
N TYR A 198 -8.00 13.40 2.54
CA TYR A 198 -6.79 13.84 3.23
C TYR A 198 -6.25 12.75 4.19
N ASP A 199 -7.15 12.10 4.93
CA ASP A 199 -6.80 11.00 5.83
C ASP A 199 -6.33 9.75 5.09
N VAL A 200 -6.97 9.44 3.96
CA VAL A 200 -6.56 8.36 3.06
C VAL A 200 -5.20 8.65 2.44
N GLU A 201 -4.87 9.90 2.09
CA GLU A 201 -3.50 10.24 1.66
C GLU A 201 -2.49 9.99 2.79
N ALA A 202 -2.83 10.35 4.04
CA ALA A 202 -1.98 10.06 5.20
C ALA A 202 -1.81 8.56 5.46
N ALA A 203 -2.89 7.79 5.40
CA ALA A 203 -2.85 6.33 5.52
C ALA A 203 -1.99 5.69 4.43
N ASN A 204 -2.08 6.17 3.18
CA ASN A 204 -1.23 5.70 2.09
C ASN A 204 0.26 5.97 2.34
N ARG A 205 0.64 7.13 2.92
CA ARG A 205 2.04 7.41 3.29
C ARG A 205 2.55 6.42 4.32
N ARG A 206 1.80 6.20 5.41
CA ARG A 206 2.13 5.19 6.43
C ARG A 206 2.23 3.78 5.84
N MET A 207 1.37 3.45 4.88
CA MET A 207 1.45 2.18 4.13
C MET A 207 2.69 2.10 3.22
N ASP A 208 3.08 3.16 2.53
CA ASP A 208 4.30 3.18 1.72
C ASP A 208 5.57 2.94 2.57
N ASP A 209 5.64 3.57 3.74
CA ASP A 209 6.72 3.39 4.72
C ASP A 209 6.76 1.94 5.25
N LEU A 210 5.62 1.42 5.71
CA LEU A 210 5.48 0.03 6.16
C LEU A 210 5.81 -1.00 5.07
N TYR A 211 5.50 -0.70 3.81
CA TYR A 211 5.86 -1.57 2.68
C TYR A 211 7.37 -1.64 2.48
N VAL A 212 8.08 -0.50 2.55
CA VAL A 212 9.56 -0.47 2.47
C VAL A 212 10.17 -1.30 3.60
N GLN A 213 9.65 -1.14 4.83
CA GLN A 213 10.09 -1.92 5.98
C GLN A 213 9.83 -3.43 5.78
N SER A 214 8.65 -3.78 5.27
CA SER A 214 8.29 -5.17 4.97
C SER A 214 9.15 -5.83 3.88
N GLN A 215 9.71 -5.06 2.94
CA GLN A 215 10.64 -5.62 1.94
C GLN A 215 12.00 -5.95 2.57
N ARG A 216 12.55 -5.09 3.44
CA ARG A 216 13.77 -5.39 4.23
C ARG A 216 13.59 -6.66 5.05
N TRP A 217 12.47 -6.77 5.78
CA TRP A 217 12.14 -7.96 6.55
C TRP A 217 12.03 -9.21 5.69
N ALA A 218 11.43 -9.13 4.50
CA ALA A 218 11.32 -10.26 3.56
C ALA A 218 12.68 -10.77 3.08
N GLU A 219 13.75 -9.98 3.18
CA GLU A 219 15.14 -10.33 2.90
C GLU A 219 15.90 -10.85 4.15
N GLY A 220 15.27 -10.85 5.33
CA GLY A 220 15.87 -11.26 6.61
C GLY A 220 16.52 -10.11 7.39
N ASP A 221 16.50 -8.88 6.88
CA ASP A 221 16.98 -7.67 7.57
C ASP A 221 15.88 -7.15 8.52
N TRP A 222 15.71 -7.85 9.65
CA TRP A 222 14.73 -7.52 10.70
C TRP A 222 15.39 -7.28 12.05
N ASP A 223 14.99 -6.19 12.71
CA ASP A 223 15.39 -5.84 14.07
C ASP A 223 14.18 -5.81 15.03
N PRO A 224 14.28 -6.32 16.28
CA PRO A 224 13.32 -6.03 17.35
C PRO A 224 12.94 -4.55 17.48
N LEU A 225 13.87 -3.62 17.22
CA LEU A 225 13.63 -2.18 17.19
C LEU A 225 12.65 -1.76 16.09
N ASP A 226 12.63 -2.38 14.90
CA ASP A 226 11.89 -1.88 13.71
C ASP A 226 10.39 -1.56 13.96
N TRP A 227 9.68 -2.36 14.76
CA TRP A 227 8.30 -2.08 15.21
C TRP A 227 8.22 -1.97 16.76
N GLY A 228 9.19 -1.34 17.43
CA GLY A 228 9.02 -0.87 18.83
C GLY A 228 8.94 -1.90 19.97
N LEU A 229 9.57 -3.08 19.88
CA LEU A 229 9.52 -4.12 20.94
C LEU A 229 10.76 -4.15 21.85
N GLU A 230 11.50 -3.04 21.99
CA GLU A 230 12.61 -2.95 22.95
C GLU A 230 12.20 -3.07 24.44
N GLU A 231 10.90 -3.00 24.74
CA GLU A 231 10.30 -3.18 26.08
C GLU A 231 9.56 -4.52 26.22
N ASP A 232 9.55 -5.35 25.18
CA ASP A 232 8.82 -6.62 25.19
C ASP A 232 9.64 -7.71 25.91
N PRO A 233 9.19 -8.20 27.08
CA PRO A 233 9.98 -9.11 27.91
C PRO A 233 10.34 -10.42 27.19
N ILE A 234 9.53 -10.85 26.23
CA ILE A 234 9.79 -12.07 25.44
C ILE A 234 10.85 -11.84 24.36
N GLN A 235 10.97 -10.63 23.79
CA GLN A 235 12.07 -10.32 22.86
C GLN A 235 13.38 -10.07 23.62
N ILE A 236 13.32 -9.33 24.75
CA ILE A 236 14.50 -9.01 25.58
C ILE A 236 15.06 -10.27 26.26
N GLY A 237 14.19 -11.14 26.78
CA GLY A 237 14.59 -12.31 27.57
C GLY A 237 15.53 -13.26 26.81
N ALA A 238 15.39 -13.35 25.49
CA ALA A 238 16.29 -14.12 24.64
C ALA A 238 17.69 -13.50 24.52
N GLY A 239 17.79 -12.17 24.44
CA GLY A 239 19.08 -11.46 24.38
C GLY A 239 19.90 -11.58 25.67
N LEU A 240 19.24 -11.75 26.81
CA LEU A 240 19.90 -12.03 28.10
C LEU A 240 20.27 -13.51 28.27
N ALA A 241 19.48 -14.43 27.69
CA ALA A 241 19.78 -15.86 27.69
C ALA A 241 20.91 -16.24 26.73
N GLN A 242 21.10 -15.48 25.64
CA GLN A 242 22.27 -15.54 24.75
C GLN A 242 23.43 -14.65 25.24
N GLY A 243 23.65 -14.58 26.55
CA GLY A 243 24.94 -14.16 27.09
C GLY A 243 26.07 -14.98 26.45
N PRO A 244 27.28 -14.41 26.29
CA PRO A 244 28.30 -14.97 25.41
C PRO A 244 28.69 -16.39 25.82
N ALA A 245 28.16 -17.37 25.10
CA ALA A 245 28.69 -18.73 25.09
C ALA A 245 30.13 -18.60 24.62
N GLU A 246 31.07 -18.99 25.48
CA GLU A 246 32.48 -18.65 25.37
C GLU A 246 33.04 -19.02 23.97
N GLU A 247 33.32 -18.02 23.14
CA GLU A 247 34.17 -18.18 21.95
C GLU A 247 35.64 -18.38 22.37
N GLY A 248 35.89 -19.44 23.15
CA GLY A 248 37.19 -20.07 23.31
C GLY A 248 37.60 -20.79 22.02
N GLY A 249 37.72 -20.03 20.92
CA GLY A 249 37.68 -20.54 19.55
C GLY A 249 38.61 -19.81 18.58
N ALA A 250 39.84 -19.55 19.02
CA ALA A 250 41.04 -19.21 18.25
C ALA A 250 40.93 -18.79 16.75
N ALA A 251 41.35 -17.55 16.49
CA ALA A 251 42.12 -17.10 15.31
C ALA A 251 41.52 -17.29 13.90
N GLY A 252 41.22 -16.17 13.21
CA GLY A 252 40.98 -16.21 11.76
C GLY A 252 40.40 -14.99 11.05
N ARG A 253 40.27 -13.81 11.67
CA ARG A 253 39.71 -12.64 10.98
C ARG A 253 40.75 -11.94 10.11
N ALA A 254 40.83 -12.37 8.85
CA ALA A 254 41.73 -11.79 7.85
C ALA A 254 41.46 -10.31 7.60
N GLU A 255 42.54 -9.54 7.58
CA GLU A 255 42.60 -8.10 7.37
C GLU A 255 42.24 -7.75 5.91
N ARG A 256 41.11 -7.07 5.69
CA ARG A 256 40.59 -6.80 4.34
C ARG A 256 41.19 -5.51 3.76
N ALA A 257 42.49 -5.54 3.48
CA ALA A 257 43.20 -4.44 2.84
C ALA A 257 42.85 -4.30 1.34
N GLY A 258 42.83 -3.04 0.87
CA GLY A 258 43.11 -2.63 -0.52
C GLY A 258 42.39 -3.34 -1.67
N ARG A 259 41.26 -2.78 -2.14
CA ARG A 259 40.77 -3.04 -3.50
C ARG A 259 41.13 -1.86 -4.41
N GLN A 260 42.18 -2.02 -5.21
CA GLN A 260 42.57 -1.05 -6.24
C GLN A 260 41.45 -0.87 -7.26
N ALA A 261 41.29 0.36 -7.74
CA ALA A 261 40.45 0.67 -8.89
C ALA A 261 41.15 0.25 -10.18
N ALA A 262 40.40 -0.35 -11.10
CA ALA A 262 40.81 -0.57 -12.49
C ALA A 262 39.84 0.20 -13.39
N GLU A 263 40.38 1.01 -14.30
CA GLU A 263 39.60 1.66 -15.36
C GLU A 263 39.10 0.61 -16.37
N PRO A 264 37.85 0.70 -16.85
CA PRO A 264 37.38 -0.09 -17.97
C PRO A 264 37.73 0.59 -19.31
N GLU A 265 38.44 -0.14 -20.16
CA GLU A 265 38.75 0.22 -21.54
C GLU A 265 37.48 0.25 -22.40
N ALA A 266 37.36 1.24 -23.29
CA ALA A 266 36.15 1.45 -24.09
C ALA A 266 36.13 0.53 -25.33
N VAL A 267 35.14 -0.37 -25.41
CA VAL A 267 34.86 -1.16 -26.61
C VAL A 267 33.61 -0.62 -27.29
N GLU A 268 33.81 0.05 -28.42
CA GLU A 268 32.75 0.55 -29.29
C GLU A 268 32.09 -0.63 -30.03
N THR A 269 30.77 -0.77 -29.95
CA THR A 269 30.04 -1.85 -30.65
C THR A 269 28.89 -1.26 -31.47
N GLU A 270 28.91 -1.51 -32.77
CA GLU A 270 27.90 -1.02 -33.72
C GLU A 270 26.49 -1.52 -33.37
N ARG A 271 25.51 -0.61 -33.37
CA ARG A 271 24.10 -0.95 -33.16
C ARG A 271 23.33 -0.99 -34.49
N GLY A 272 22.85 -2.18 -34.84
CA GLY A 272 21.84 -2.35 -35.87
C GLY A 272 20.47 -1.75 -35.48
N PRO A 273 19.54 -1.60 -36.44
CA PRO A 273 18.28 -0.88 -36.22
C PRO A 273 17.31 -1.66 -35.32
N VAL A 274 16.97 -1.08 -34.17
CA VAL A 274 16.00 -1.66 -33.22
C VAL A 274 14.57 -1.30 -33.62
N ARG A 275 13.71 -2.31 -33.65
CA ARG A 275 12.28 -2.23 -33.97
C ARG A 275 11.51 -1.52 -32.85
N ALA A 276 10.63 -0.58 -33.20
CA ALA A 276 9.94 0.28 -32.24
C ALA A 276 9.01 -0.51 -31.28
N THR A 277 9.42 -0.59 -30.01
CA THR A 277 8.55 -0.89 -28.87
C THR A 277 8.15 0.41 -28.18
N SER A 278 7.04 0.38 -27.44
CA SER A 278 6.42 1.54 -26.78
C SER A 278 7.44 2.44 -26.09
N GLN A 279 7.56 3.70 -26.55
CA GLN A 279 8.52 4.63 -25.97
C GLN A 279 8.21 4.83 -24.47
N PRO A 280 9.21 4.71 -23.57
CA PRO A 280 9.01 5.06 -22.17
C PRO A 280 8.61 6.53 -22.11
N VAL A 281 7.57 6.84 -21.32
CA VAL A 281 7.12 8.21 -21.08
C VAL A 281 8.26 8.95 -20.37
N SER A 282 9.06 9.66 -21.16
CA SER A 282 10.23 10.39 -20.67
C SER A 282 9.78 11.42 -19.63
N GLU A 283 10.68 11.77 -18.71
CA GLU A 283 10.40 12.76 -17.66
C GLU A 283 9.94 14.10 -18.26
N ASP A 284 10.44 14.44 -19.45
CA ASP A 284 10.05 15.62 -20.22
C ASP A 284 8.60 15.56 -20.77
N ALA A 285 8.00 14.37 -20.94
CA ALA A 285 6.59 14.25 -21.33
C ALA A 285 5.64 14.72 -20.22
N TRP A 286 5.99 14.49 -18.95
CA TRP A 286 5.22 14.98 -17.79
C TRP A 286 5.39 16.50 -17.64
N ALA A 287 6.62 17.01 -17.75
CA ALA A 287 6.86 18.46 -17.79
C ALA A 287 6.15 19.14 -18.97
N GLY A 288 6.14 18.48 -20.14
CA GLY A 288 5.40 18.91 -21.32
C GLY A 288 3.88 18.96 -21.11
N TYR A 289 3.30 18.01 -20.36
CA TYR A 289 1.90 18.07 -19.96
C TYR A 289 1.63 19.28 -19.05
N VAL A 290 2.47 19.53 -18.03
CA VAL A 290 2.35 20.68 -17.12
C VAL A 290 2.42 22.01 -17.90
N ARG A 291 3.36 22.14 -18.85
CA ARG A 291 3.49 23.32 -19.73
C ARG A 291 2.22 23.54 -20.55
N ARG A 292 1.68 22.49 -21.19
CA ARG A 292 0.40 22.57 -21.94
C ARG A 292 -0.79 22.90 -21.04
N PHE A 293 -0.83 22.37 -19.82
CA PHE A 293 -1.88 22.65 -18.85
C PHE A 293 -1.89 24.12 -18.40
N ILE A 294 -0.72 24.66 -18.07
CA ILE A 294 -0.51 26.09 -17.73
C ILE A 294 -0.99 26.98 -18.87
N ALA A 295 -0.62 26.66 -20.11
CA ALA A 295 -1.01 27.41 -21.30
C ALA A 295 -2.51 27.34 -21.57
N LYS A 296 -3.11 26.14 -21.53
CA LYS A 296 -4.56 25.92 -21.78
C LYS A 296 -5.43 26.77 -20.86
N TYR A 297 -5.16 26.74 -19.56
CA TYR A 297 -5.98 27.42 -18.55
C TYR A 297 -5.49 28.82 -18.19
N LYS A 298 -4.51 29.37 -18.93
CA LYS A 298 -3.89 30.70 -18.69
C LYS A 298 -3.59 30.94 -17.21
N LEU A 299 -2.92 29.99 -16.57
CA LEU A 299 -2.66 30.04 -15.13
C LEU A 299 -1.80 31.27 -14.77
N ASN A 300 -2.17 31.99 -13.70
CA ASN A 300 -1.40 33.13 -13.21
C ASN A 300 -0.10 32.68 -12.50
N GLY A 301 0.81 33.61 -12.19
CA GLY A 301 2.13 33.28 -11.62
C GLY A 301 2.09 32.38 -10.38
N ALA A 302 1.18 32.64 -9.43
CA ALA A 302 1.02 31.83 -8.23
C ALA A 302 0.46 30.41 -8.54
N GLN A 303 -0.50 30.31 -9.47
CA GLN A 303 -1.01 29.03 -9.95
C GLN A 303 0.07 28.23 -10.71
N GLN A 304 0.89 28.89 -11.53
CA GLN A 304 2.02 28.25 -12.22
C GLN A 304 3.06 27.71 -11.25
N GLU A 305 3.44 28.48 -10.23
CA GLU A 305 4.40 28.03 -9.23
C GLU A 305 3.86 26.81 -8.45
N ARG A 306 2.56 26.81 -8.11
CA ARG A 306 1.88 25.67 -7.49
C ARG A 306 1.81 24.45 -8.41
N ALA A 307 1.56 24.64 -9.71
CA ALA A 307 1.62 23.56 -10.72
C ALA A 307 3.01 22.92 -10.79
N TRP A 308 4.07 23.74 -10.85
CA TRP A 308 5.45 23.26 -10.86
C TRP A 308 5.86 22.60 -9.54
N ARG A 309 5.31 23.03 -8.40
CA ARG A 309 5.52 22.38 -7.10
C ARG A 309 4.89 20.98 -7.05
N ILE A 310 3.66 20.83 -7.56
CA ILE A 310 2.99 19.53 -7.70
C ILE A 310 3.78 18.62 -8.65
N TYR A 311 4.26 19.14 -9.78
CA TYR A 311 5.11 18.39 -10.71
C TYR A 311 6.38 17.86 -10.03
N ARG A 312 7.12 18.71 -9.29
CA ARG A 312 8.35 18.30 -8.59
C ARG A 312 8.09 17.21 -7.53
N ASP A 313 7.03 17.34 -6.74
CA ASP A 313 6.62 16.34 -5.75
C ASP A 313 6.31 14.99 -6.40
N VAL A 314 5.44 14.96 -7.42
CA VAL A 314 5.06 13.70 -8.10
C VAL A 314 6.24 13.08 -8.86
N THR A 315 7.09 13.90 -9.48
CA THR A 315 8.28 13.42 -10.20
C THR A 315 9.35 12.88 -9.26
N ALA A 316 9.54 13.49 -8.07
CA ALA A 316 10.42 12.95 -7.05
C ALA A 316 9.95 11.55 -6.57
N ARG A 317 8.63 11.38 -6.34
CA ARG A 317 8.05 10.06 -6.03
C ARG A 317 8.25 9.05 -7.16
N ALA A 318 8.06 9.48 -8.42
CA ALA A 318 8.26 8.63 -9.60
C ALA A 318 9.73 8.20 -9.77
N ASN A 319 10.68 9.11 -9.53
CA ASN A 319 12.11 8.81 -9.60
C ASN A 319 12.55 7.89 -8.45
N ALA A 320 11.99 8.04 -7.25
CA ALA A 320 12.18 7.09 -6.16
C ALA A 320 11.67 5.68 -6.50
N GLN A 321 10.48 5.57 -7.12
CA GLN A 321 9.96 4.27 -7.59
C GLN A 321 10.82 3.66 -8.70
N ARG A 322 11.25 4.46 -9.69
CA ARG A 322 12.19 4.02 -10.75
C ARG A 322 13.50 3.49 -10.16
N GLY A 323 14.05 4.16 -9.14
CA GLY A 323 15.26 3.70 -8.46
C GLY A 323 15.08 2.33 -7.78
N ARG A 324 14.00 2.18 -6.99
CA ARG A 324 13.69 0.93 -6.27
C ARG A 324 13.43 -0.23 -7.25
N TYR A 325 12.53 -0.05 -8.21
CA TYR A 325 12.22 -1.08 -9.21
C TYR A 325 13.37 -1.34 -10.17
N GLY A 326 14.16 -0.33 -10.53
CA GLY A 326 15.35 -0.50 -11.38
C GLY A 326 16.33 -1.51 -10.79
N GLN A 327 16.64 -1.38 -9.50
CA GLN A 327 17.50 -2.35 -8.80
C GLN A 327 16.89 -3.77 -8.78
N GLN A 328 15.58 -3.89 -8.57
CA GLN A 328 14.88 -5.18 -8.58
C GLN A 328 14.84 -5.82 -9.98
N ILE A 329 14.55 -5.02 -11.01
CA ILE A 329 14.52 -5.43 -12.43
C ILE A 329 15.92 -5.86 -12.87
N GLU A 330 16.97 -5.07 -12.59
CA GLU A 330 18.35 -5.45 -12.87
C GLU A 330 18.74 -6.76 -12.18
N ALA A 331 18.40 -6.93 -10.90
CA ALA A 331 18.67 -8.17 -10.18
C ALA A 331 17.91 -9.36 -10.78
N ALA A 332 16.65 -9.17 -11.19
CA ALA A 332 15.86 -10.18 -11.87
C ALA A 332 16.43 -10.53 -13.27
N VAL A 333 16.87 -9.53 -14.04
CA VAL A 333 17.55 -9.72 -15.34
C VAL A 333 18.84 -10.50 -15.18
N ARG A 334 19.69 -10.15 -14.20
CA ARG A 334 20.92 -10.90 -13.88
C ARG A 334 20.64 -12.37 -13.53
N ARG A 335 19.59 -12.63 -12.73
CA ARG A 335 19.15 -14.00 -12.39
C ARG A 335 18.59 -14.75 -13.61
N ALA A 336 17.81 -14.08 -14.46
CA ALA A 336 17.23 -14.68 -15.67
C ALA A 336 18.32 -15.05 -16.70
N ALA A 337 19.31 -14.18 -16.90
CA ALA A 337 20.46 -14.45 -17.76
C ALA A 337 21.29 -15.64 -17.28
N ALA A 338 21.50 -15.77 -15.96
CA ALA A 338 22.25 -16.88 -15.37
C ALA A 338 21.53 -18.24 -15.46
N ARG A 339 20.20 -18.26 -15.52
CA ARG A 339 19.40 -19.50 -15.57
C ARG A 339 18.93 -19.89 -16.97
N GLN A 340 18.86 -18.94 -17.89
CA GLN A 340 18.36 -19.13 -19.26
C GLN A 340 16.92 -19.68 -19.36
N ASP A 341 16.10 -19.47 -18.33
CA ASP A 341 14.74 -20.01 -18.25
C ASP A 341 13.63 -18.97 -18.51
N GLU A 342 12.58 -19.39 -19.22
CA GLU A 342 11.45 -18.54 -19.63
C GLU A 342 10.66 -17.98 -18.42
N LYS A 343 10.62 -18.71 -17.29
CA LYS A 343 9.89 -18.29 -16.09
C LYS A 343 10.59 -17.11 -15.41
N SER A 344 11.92 -17.10 -15.35
CA SER A 344 12.69 -15.95 -14.86
C SER A 344 12.54 -14.73 -15.78
N GLN A 345 12.47 -14.91 -17.10
CA GLN A 345 12.16 -13.82 -18.04
C GLN A 345 10.76 -13.23 -17.82
N LYS A 346 9.72 -14.08 -17.66
CA LYS A 346 8.36 -13.65 -17.32
C LYS A 346 8.32 -12.84 -16.01
N GLY A 347 9.18 -13.18 -15.04
CA GLY A 347 9.35 -12.43 -13.79
C GLY A 347 9.85 -11.00 -13.98
N VAL A 348 10.80 -10.79 -14.91
CA VAL A 348 11.28 -9.44 -15.28
C VAL A 348 10.13 -8.62 -15.88
N THR A 349 9.42 -9.16 -16.86
CA THR A 349 8.32 -8.46 -17.54
C THR A 349 7.16 -8.09 -16.60
N GLU A 350 6.89 -8.90 -15.56
CA GLU A 350 5.85 -8.56 -14.58
C GLU A 350 6.30 -7.44 -13.62
N LEU A 351 7.60 -7.35 -13.29
CA LEU A 351 8.16 -6.22 -12.53
C LEU A 351 8.10 -4.92 -13.34
N GLU A 352 8.43 -4.96 -14.63
CA GLU A 352 8.30 -3.83 -15.56
C GLU A 352 6.84 -3.34 -15.63
N LYS A 353 5.89 -4.26 -15.87
CA LYS A 353 4.45 -3.95 -15.86
C LYS A 353 3.94 -3.41 -14.52
N ARG A 354 4.55 -3.80 -13.39
CA ARG A 354 4.19 -3.28 -12.06
C ARG A 354 4.72 -1.84 -11.89
N LEU A 355 5.96 -1.57 -12.30
CA LEU A 355 6.51 -0.21 -12.33
C LEU A 355 5.66 0.71 -13.23
N ASP A 356 5.33 0.28 -14.45
CA ASP A 356 4.50 1.06 -15.39
C ASP A 356 3.13 1.40 -14.81
N ARG A 357 2.47 0.44 -14.13
CA ARG A 357 1.20 0.71 -13.42
C ARG A 357 1.35 1.78 -12.35
N GLN A 358 2.40 1.71 -11.52
CA GLN A 358 2.65 2.72 -10.48
C GLN A 358 3.02 4.09 -11.04
N LEU A 359 3.82 4.16 -12.12
CA LEU A 359 4.12 5.42 -12.81
C LEU A 359 2.86 6.03 -13.43
N ASN A 360 1.97 5.22 -13.99
CA ASN A 360 0.67 5.69 -14.50
C ASN A 360 -0.25 6.20 -13.37
N GLN A 361 -0.29 5.54 -12.21
CA GLN A 361 -1.01 6.03 -11.03
C GLN A 361 -0.49 7.40 -10.56
N LEU A 362 0.83 7.57 -10.49
CA LEU A 362 1.46 8.87 -10.17
C LEU A 362 1.14 9.94 -11.23
N TYR A 363 1.14 9.59 -12.52
CA TYR A 363 0.74 10.52 -13.58
C TYR A 363 -0.74 10.93 -13.47
N MET A 364 -1.64 10.01 -13.11
CA MET A 364 -3.04 10.33 -12.86
C MET A 364 -3.23 11.23 -11.63
N LEU A 365 -2.42 11.03 -10.57
CA LEU A 365 -2.37 11.92 -9.41
C LEU A 365 -1.88 13.34 -9.79
N LEU A 366 -0.87 13.46 -10.66
CA LEU A 366 -0.42 14.74 -11.20
C LEU A 366 -1.56 15.47 -11.92
N LYS A 367 -2.28 14.78 -12.81
CA LYS A 367 -3.46 15.34 -13.51
C LYS A 367 -4.53 15.81 -12.52
N ALA A 368 -4.98 14.94 -11.61
CA ALA A 368 -6.04 15.25 -10.65
C ALA A 368 -5.70 16.44 -9.72
N ARG A 369 -4.42 16.61 -9.35
CA ARG A 369 -3.98 17.77 -8.56
C ARG A 369 -3.87 19.05 -9.40
N LEU A 370 -3.46 18.97 -10.67
CA LEU A 370 -3.45 20.10 -11.59
C LEU A 370 -4.86 20.56 -11.94
N ASP A 371 -5.80 19.64 -12.17
CA ASP A 371 -7.22 19.90 -12.46
C ASP A 371 -7.95 20.68 -11.35
N LYS A 372 -7.37 20.82 -10.15
CA LYS A 372 -7.88 21.69 -9.07
C LYS A 372 -7.40 23.14 -9.14
N LEU A 373 -6.37 23.47 -9.94
CA LEU A 373 -5.76 24.81 -9.99
C LEU A 373 -6.55 25.88 -10.77
N PRO A 374 -7.19 25.58 -11.92
CA PRO A 374 -7.92 26.61 -12.68
C PRO A 374 -9.16 27.11 -11.94
N THR A 375 -9.39 28.43 -11.97
CA THR A 375 -10.64 29.04 -11.50
C THR A 375 -11.83 28.62 -12.38
N ARG A 376 -13.07 28.83 -11.91
CA ARG A 376 -14.27 28.58 -12.73
C ARG A 376 -14.24 29.36 -14.06
N GLN A 377 -13.81 30.63 -14.02
CA GLN A 377 -13.65 31.45 -15.21
C GLN A 377 -12.57 30.89 -16.16
N GLN A 378 -11.39 30.52 -15.65
CA GLN A 378 -10.34 29.91 -16.47
C GLN A 378 -10.76 28.59 -17.12
N ARG A 379 -11.66 27.82 -16.49
CA ARG A 379 -12.27 26.61 -17.10
C ARG A 379 -13.22 26.99 -18.22
N ALA A 380 -14.16 27.91 -17.97
CA ALA A 380 -15.12 28.37 -18.97
C ALA A 380 -14.47 29.06 -20.18
N GLU A 381 -13.32 29.73 -20.00
CA GLU A 381 -12.52 30.29 -21.10
C GLU A 381 -11.66 29.25 -21.86
N ALA A 382 -11.49 28.05 -21.32
CA ALA A 382 -10.60 27.01 -21.84
C ALA A 382 -11.33 25.72 -22.27
N GLU A 383 -12.60 25.58 -21.92
CA GLU A 383 -13.56 24.82 -22.71
C GLU A 383 -13.74 25.57 -24.04
N PRO A 384 -13.43 24.95 -25.19
CA PRO A 384 -13.74 25.56 -26.46
C PRO A 384 -15.25 25.75 -26.53
N THR A 385 -15.70 26.89 -27.07
CA THR A 385 -17.11 27.14 -27.37
C THR A 385 -17.57 26.26 -28.54
N GLU A 386 -17.63 24.94 -28.34
CA GLU A 386 -18.23 23.96 -29.25
C GLU A 386 -19.75 24.08 -29.24
N LEU A 387 -20.27 25.28 -29.55
CA LEU A 387 -21.68 25.54 -29.89
C LEU A 387 -21.81 26.79 -30.79
N GLU A 388 -20.92 26.97 -31.77
CA GLU A 388 -21.42 27.46 -33.06
C GLU A 388 -21.96 26.24 -33.82
N PRO A 389 -23.29 26.10 -34.00
CA PRO A 389 -23.83 25.01 -34.79
C PRO A 389 -23.31 25.13 -36.22
N SER A 390 -22.66 24.07 -36.70
CA SER A 390 -22.10 23.98 -38.05
C SER A 390 -23.09 24.54 -39.07
N ARG A 391 -22.70 25.65 -39.71
CA ARG A 391 -23.46 26.20 -40.84
C ARG A 391 -23.59 25.10 -41.88
N SER A 392 -24.82 24.63 -42.05
CA SER A 392 -25.23 23.59 -42.98
C SER A 392 -24.47 23.69 -44.30
N VAL A 393 -23.53 22.78 -44.53
CA VAL A 393 -22.95 22.54 -45.84
C VAL A 393 -24.11 22.14 -46.76
N PRO A 394 -24.40 22.87 -47.84
CA PRO A 394 -25.48 22.49 -48.75
C PRO A 394 -25.18 21.12 -49.34
N ALA A 395 -26.21 20.27 -49.43
CA ALA A 395 -26.07 18.91 -49.92
C ALA A 395 -25.46 18.89 -51.33
N PRO A 396 -24.60 17.91 -51.66
CA PRO A 396 -24.10 17.75 -53.01
C PRO A 396 -25.28 17.50 -53.97
N VAL A 397 -25.30 18.25 -55.07
CA VAL A 397 -26.31 18.09 -56.13
C VAL A 397 -26.01 16.79 -56.88
N ASP A 398 -27.03 15.93 -57.03
CA ASP A 398 -26.90 14.69 -57.79
C ASP A 398 -26.51 14.98 -59.26
N PRO A 399 -25.57 14.21 -59.84
CA PRO A 399 -25.26 14.32 -61.26
C PRO A 399 -26.42 13.79 -62.11
N MET A 400 -26.79 14.54 -63.16
CA MET A 400 -27.88 14.17 -64.06
C MET A 400 -27.65 12.80 -64.74
N PRO A 401 -28.72 12.05 -65.06
CA PRO A 401 -28.61 10.87 -65.91
C PRO A 401 -28.17 11.27 -67.32
N HIS A 402 -27.18 10.55 -67.85
CA HIS A 402 -26.87 10.59 -69.27
C HIS A 402 -27.82 9.67 -70.03
N ASP A 403 -28.77 10.25 -70.76
CA ASP A 403 -29.46 9.53 -71.84
C ASP A 403 -28.45 9.18 -72.94
N GLY A 404 -28.47 7.92 -73.38
CA GLY A 404 -27.69 7.39 -74.50
C GLY A 404 -28.53 6.34 -75.25
N PRO A 405 -28.60 6.39 -76.60
CA PRO A 405 -29.54 5.63 -77.41
C PRO A 405 -29.15 4.15 -77.64
#